data_AF-A0A971TR49-F1
#
_entry.id   AF-A0A971TR49-F1
#
_cell.length_a   1.000
_cell.length_b   1.000
_cell.length_c   1.000
_cell.angle_alpha   90.00
_cell.angle_beta   90.00
_cell.angle_gamma   90.00
#
_symmetry.space_group_name_H-M   'P 1'
#
loop_
_entity.id
_entity.type
_entity.pdbx_description
1 polymer ?
#
loop_
_entity_poly.entity_id
_entity_poly.type
_entity_poly.pdbx_seq_one_letter_code
_entity_poly.pdbx_strand_id
1 'polypeptide(L)'
;MAKGFLERAELAGLAACWESMTAEQQRLATGLIENGQAHLFADWDPPGTADAEKTAFLESLIKIDGNYPGELRGYISNSRKLLAEAKEGKNPFEGFVPEQPDTVDLTQVSDAFVHYESLGVQQFDKTGIVLVAGGLGERLGYNGIKLDIAVEVLECTSYLQHYASCLLAMEARMEHPRPVPFIIMVSQDTGPKTVESLEANHYFGLKKEQVHILRQELVPAIADNDGALALEKKYQLILKPHGHGDIHMLLHASGLADKLQREGIEYLMFIQDTNGPNFNTLPATLGVSAEKGYDFNSLAINRVPGEAVGGLTKLVGNGRELTINVEYNQLDPLLRATISPEGDVANEQGFSMFPGNCNTLVIRMAAYVRILQESHGIIAEFVNPKYTDETKSAFKKPTRLETMMQDLPKLFGEQEKVGVTIFERSWSFSPNKNNIADAAAKVAAGRPADAGATAESDFYEAGRKRLQFAGCAIETAPEERILGVPFVLGPKVILRPSFTMSLAEGKEKISGGSISGEATLILDGKDIFLDNVELSGPSALVVKACDGAKVTVKGRFENAGFELVKL
;
A
#
# COMPACT_ATOMS: atom_id res chain seq x y z
N MET A 1 10.63 -24.64 -39.70
CA MET A 1 11.57 -23.92 -38.82
C MET A 1 11.90 -24.68 -37.54
N ALA A 2 10.95 -25.39 -36.90
CA ALA A 2 11.20 -26.12 -35.65
C ALA A 2 12.35 -27.16 -35.64
N LYS A 3 12.65 -27.82 -36.78
CA LYS A 3 13.70 -28.86 -36.82
C LYS A 3 15.13 -28.32 -36.65
N GLY A 4 15.44 -27.11 -37.10
CA GLY A 4 16.83 -26.63 -37.21
C GLY A 4 17.53 -26.40 -35.86
N PHE A 5 16.80 -26.04 -34.81
CA PHE A 5 17.41 -25.81 -33.48
C PHE A 5 17.40 -27.06 -32.59
N LEU A 6 16.49 -28.02 -32.83
CA LEU A 6 16.43 -29.29 -32.11
C LEU A 6 17.58 -30.24 -32.50
N GLU A 7 18.28 -29.95 -33.59
CA GLU A 7 19.50 -30.66 -34.00
C GLU A 7 20.72 -30.27 -33.14
N ARG A 8 20.61 -29.26 -32.28
CA ARG A 8 21.67 -28.90 -31.34
C ARG A 8 21.84 -30.01 -30.29
N ALA A 9 23.08 -30.42 -30.07
CA ALA A 9 23.42 -31.49 -29.14
C ALA A 9 22.91 -31.23 -27.71
N GLU A 10 22.95 -29.97 -27.27
CA GLU A 10 22.41 -29.55 -25.97
C GLU A 10 20.88 -29.72 -25.85
N LEU A 11 20.12 -29.78 -26.95
CA LEU A 11 18.66 -29.94 -26.90
C LEU A 11 18.19 -31.37 -27.20
N ALA A 12 19.09 -32.35 -27.21
CA ALA A 12 18.76 -33.73 -27.58
C ALA A 12 17.65 -34.34 -26.71
N GLY A 13 17.64 -34.05 -25.41
CA GLY A 13 16.59 -34.52 -24.50
C GLY A 13 15.22 -33.89 -24.77
N LEU A 14 15.19 -32.59 -25.06
CA LEU A 14 13.96 -31.89 -25.46
C LEU A 14 13.45 -32.46 -26.78
N ALA A 15 14.34 -32.68 -27.75
CA ALA A 15 14.00 -33.25 -29.04
C ALA A 15 13.37 -34.66 -28.89
N ALA A 16 13.88 -35.48 -27.97
CA ALA A 16 13.31 -36.79 -27.66
C ALA A 16 11.91 -36.70 -27.02
N CYS A 17 11.62 -35.63 -26.28
CA CYS A 17 10.30 -35.39 -25.68
C CYS A 17 9.34 -34.64 -26.62
N TRP A 18 9.82 -34.11 -27.76
CA TRP A 18 9.09 -33.12 -28.55
C TRP A 18 7.72 -33.58 -29.03
N GLU A 19 7.64 -34.79 -29.58
CA GLU A 19 6.39 -35.37 -30.10
C GLU A 19 5.34 -35.66 -29.01
N SER A 20 5.77 -35.79 -27.75
CA SER A 20 4.84 -35.95 -26.61
C SER A 20 4.32 -34.61 -26.06
N MET A 21 4.92 -33.49 -26.45
CA MET A 21 4.47 -32.15 -26.04
C MET A 21 3.24 -31.71 -26.83
N THR A 22 2.38 -30.92 -26.18
CA THR A 22 1.25 -30.30 -26.86
C THR A 22 1.72 -29.24 -27.85
N ALA A 23 0.88 -28.89 -28.85
CA ALA A 23 1.21 -27.84 -29.80
C ALA A 23 1.48 -26.48 -29.13
N GLU A 24 0.84 -26.20 -28.00
CA GLU A 24 1.08 -25.01 -27.19
C GLU A 24 2.45 -25.04 -26.53
N GLN A 25 2.80 -26.15 -25.87
CA GLN A 25 4.12 -26.34 -25.25
C GLN A 25 5.25 -26.22 -26.29
N GLN A 26 5.07 -26.82 -27.48
CA GLN A 26 6.04 -26.73 -28.56
C GLN A 26 6.22 -25.28 -29.06
N ARG A 27 5.13 -24.51 -29.21
CA ARG A 27 5.18 -23.09 -29.59
C ARG A 27 5.90 -22.24 -28.54
N LEU A 28 5.58 -22.46 -27.27
CA LEU A 28 6.20 -21.72 -26.17
C LEU A 28 7.69 -22.02 -26.06
N ALA A 29 8.07 -23.30 -26.06
CA ALA A 29 9.47 -23.73 -26.04
C ALA A 29 10.27 -23.17 -27.23
N THR A 30 9.69 -23.24 -28.44
CA THR A 30 10.29 -22.63 -29.63
C THR A 30 10.52 -21.13 -29.43
N GLY A 31 9.51 -20.41 -28.94
CA GLY A 31 9.61 -18.98 -28.69
C GLY A 31 10.67 -18.60 -27.67
N LEU A 32 10.75 -19.34 -26.56
CA LEU A 32 11.75 -19.12 -25.53
C LEU A 32 13.16 -19.38 -26.07
N ILE A 33 13.33 -20.47 -26.82
CA ILE A 33 14.60 -20.81 -27.47
C ILE A 33 15.05 -19.72 -28.45
N GLU A 34 14.15 -19.24 -29.31
CA GLU A 34 14.40 -18.14 -30.26
C GLU A 34 14.75 -16.83 -29.54
N ASN A 35 14.28 -16.66 -28.30
CA ASN A 35 14.59 -15.52 -27.44
C ASN A 35 15.79 -15.75 -26.51
N GLY A 36 16.63 -16.75 -26.80
CA GLY A 36 17.90 -16.98 -26.10
C GLY A 36 17.75 -17.73 -24.77
N GLN A 37 16.63 -18.42 -24.54
CA GLN A 37 16.38 -19.18 -23.31
C GLN A 37 16.63 -20.69 -23.50
N ALA A 38 17.56 -21.06 -24.40
CA ALA A 38 17.85 -22.47 -24.67
C ALA A 38 18.42 -23.22 -23.46
N HIS A 39 19.03 -22.51 -22.49
CA HIS A 39 19.55 -23.09 -21.25
C HIS A 39 18.45 -23.68 -20.36
N LEU A 40 17.22 -23.15 -20.43
CA LEU A 40 16.07 -23.78 -19.78
C LEU A 40 15.89 -25.21 -20.29
N PHE A 41 16.38 -25.46 -21.52
CA PHE A 41 16.22 -26.71 -22.22
C PHE A 41 17.46 -27.60 -22.45
N ALA A 42 18.64 -27.15 -22.05
CA ALA A 42 19.92 -27.75 -22.43
C ALA A 42 20.25 -29.09 -21.74
N ASP A 43 19.57 -29.43 -20.65
CA ASP A 43 19.82 -30.66 -19.88
C ASP A 43 18.58 -31.56 -19.80
N TRP A 44 17.60 -31.44 -20.70
CA TRP A 44 16.35 -32.21 -20.61
C TRP A 44 16.58 -33.73 -20.55
N ASP A 45 15.82 -34.43 -19.70
CA ASP A 45 15.86 -35.89 -19.58
C ASP A 45 15.05 -36.55 -20.72
N PRO A 46 15.45 -37.75 -21.16
CA PRO A 46 14.67 -38.51 -22.12
C PRO A 46 13.25 -38.85 -21.61
N PRO A 47 12.32 -39.23 -22.50
CA PRO A 47 11.01 -39.73 -22.09
C PRO A 47 11.10 -40.86 -21.06
N GLY A 48 10.22 -40.86 -20.07
CA GLY A 48 10.20 -41.85 -18.98
C GLY A 48 11.03 -41.46 -17.76
N THR A 49 11.72 -40.32 -17.78
CA THR A 49 12.52 -39.80 -16.66
C THR A 49 12.07 -38.39 -16.31
N ALA A 50 11.75 -38.16 -15.03
CA ALA A 50 11.27 -36.87 -14.50
C ALA A 50 10.08 -36.27 -15.29
N ASP A 51 9.21 -37.11 -15.84
CA ASP A 51 8.11 -36.66 -16.72
C ASP A 51 7.10 -35.76 -15.98
N ALA A 52 6.87 -36.00 -14.69
CA ALA A 52 6.00 -35.17 -13.87
C ALA A 52 6.59 -33.75 -13.67
N GLU A 53 7.89 -33.66 -13.39
CA GLU A 53 8.61 -32.40 -13.24
C GLU A 53 8.69 -31.63 -14.56
N LYS A 54 8.95 -32.31 -15.68
CA LYS A 54 8.92 -31.71 -17.02
C LYS A 54 7.55 -31.13 -17.36
N THR A 55 6.49 -31.86 -17.01
CA THR A 55 5.10 -31.42 -17.22
C THR A 55 4.80 -30.18 -16.37
N ALA A 56 5.09 -30.23 -15.07
CA ALA A 56 4.89 -29.10 -14.16
C ALA A 56 5.68 -27.85 -14.57
N PHE A 57 6.89 -28.01 -15.12
CA PHE A 57 7.69 -26.91 -15.64
C PHE A 57 7.06 -26.23 -16.85
N LEU A 58 6.59 -27.02 -17.82
CA LEU A 58 5.91 -26.49 -19.00
C LEU A 58 4.59 -25.82 -18.64
N GLU A 59 3.83 -26.39 -17.70
CA GLU A 59 2.61 -25.78 -17.16
C GLU A 59 2.90 -24.44 -16.45
N SER A 60 3.97 -24.38 -15.67
CA SER A 60 4.43 -23.14 -15.03
C SER A 60 4.77 -22.07 -16.07
N LEU A 61 5.51 -22.44 -17.13
CA LEU A 61 5.82 -21.52 -18.22
C LEU A 61 4.56 -21.02 -18.93
N ILE A 62 3.62 -21.91 -19.28
CA ILE A 62 2.34 -21.53 -19.91
C ILE A 62 1.54 -20.58 -19.02
N LYS A 63 1.47 -20.88 -17.71
CA LYS A 63 0.76 -20.04 -16.75
C LYS A 63 1.35 -18.64 -16.70
N ILE A 64 2.68 -18.51 -16.66
CA ILE A 64 3.35 -17.20 -16.61
C ILE A 64 3.17 -16.45 -17.92
N ASP A 65 3.31 -17.16 -19.05
CA ASP A 65 3.13 -16.62 -20.40
C ASP A 65 1.75 -15.98 -20.58
N GLY A 66 0.69 -16.64 -20.08
CA GLY A 66 -0.68 -16.12 -20.16
C GLY A 66 -1.00 -14.99 -19.16
N ASN A 67 -0.18 -14.78 -18.13
CA ASN A 67 -0.45 -13.81 -17.06
C ASN A 67 0.35 -12.51 -17.18
N TYR A 68 1.40 -12.48 -18.00
CA TYR A 68 2.19 -11.28 -18.22
C TYR A 68 1.82 -10.63 -19.56
N PRO A 69 1.44 -9.34 -19.59
CA PRO A 69 1.16 -8.64 -20.84
C PRO A 69 2.37 -8.64 -21.80
N GLY A 70 2.15 -9.11 -23.03
CA GLY A 70 3.24 -9.33 -23.99
C GLY A 70 3.96 -10.66 -23.81
N GLU A 71 3.43 -11.56 -22.99
CA GLU A 71 3.90 -12.94 -22.79
C GLU A 71 5.33 -12.99 -22.22
N LEU A 72 5.90 -14.19 -22.05
CA LEU A 72 7.29 -14.32 -21.58
C LEU A 72 8.29 -13.64 -22.52
N ARG A 73 7.96 -13.54 -23.82
CA ARG A 73 8.79 -12.84 -24.81
C ARG A 73 8.90 -11.34 -24.51
N GLY A 74 7.77 -10.70 -24.21
CA GLY A 74 7.70 -9.31 -23.78
C GLY A 74 8.45 -9.09 -22.47
N TYR A 75 8.24 -9.97 -21.49
CA TYR A 75 8.97 -9.94 -20.22
C TYR A 75 10.49 -9.98 -20.43
N ILE A 76 11.00 -10.94 -21.21
CA ILE A 76 12.44 -11.08 -21.49
C ILE A 76 12.98 -9.86 -22.25
N SER A 77 12.22 -9.35 -23.24
CA SER A 77 12.62 -8.17 -24.00
C SER A 77 12.75 -6.93 -23.09
N ASN A 78 11.76 -6.69 -22.24
CA ASN A 78 11.78 -5.58 -21.31
C ASN A 78 12.87 -5.75 -20.23
N SER A 79 13.06 -6.97 -19.75
CA SER A 79 14.16 -7.35 -18.84
C SER A 79 15.51 -6.92 -19.39
N ARG A 80 15.81 -7.30 -20.64
CA ARG A 80 17.08 -6.94 -21.30
C ARG A 80 17.27 -5.44 -21.43
N LYS A 81 16.22 -4.73 -21.83
CA LYS A 81 16.23 -3.26 -21.93
C LYS A 81 16.58 -2.63 -20.57
N LEU A 82 15.80 -2.94 -19.54
CA LEU A 82 15.97 -2.34 -18.21
C LEU A 82 17.30 -2.76 -17.55
N LEU A 83 17.78 -3.98 -17.78
CA LEU A 83 19.10 -4.43 -17.32
C LEU A 83 20.24 -3.69 -18.00
N ALA A 84 20.16 -3.45 -19.32
CA ALA A 84 21.14 -2.66 -20.03
C ALA A 84 21.21 -1.22 -19.48
N GLU A 85 20.05 -0.58 -19.27
CA GLU A 85 19.96 0.76 -18.68
C GLU A 85 20.54 0.80 -17.25
N ALA A 86 20.22 -0.19 -16.41
CA ALA A 86 20.76 -0.30 -15.04
C ALA A 86 22.28 -0.54 -15.02
N LYS A 87 22.79 -1.33 -15.96
CA LYS A 87 24.23 -1.60 -16.10
C LYS A 87 24.99 -0.33 -16.48
N GLU A 88 24.48 0.42 -17.45
CA GLU A 88 25.02 1.73 -17.88
C GLU A 88 24.91 2.79 -16.77
N GLY A 89 24.08 2.57 -15.76
CA GLY A 89 23.86 3.54 -14.69
C GLY A 89 23.06 4.75 -15.15
N LYS A 90 22.21 4.58 -16.17
CA LYS A 90 21.32 5.64 -16.65
C LYS A 90 20.46 6.15 -15.49
N ASN A 91 20.53 7.45 -15.25
CA ASN A 91 19.63 8.09 -14.31
C ASN A 91 18.28 8.32 -15.00
N PRO A 92 17.17 7.72 -14.52
CA PRO A 92 15.86 7.91 -15.14
C PRO A 92 15.36 9.37 -15.11
N PHE A 93 15.99 10.21 -14.29
CA PHE A 93 15.66 11.64 -14.14
C PHE A 93 16.75 12.56 -14.70
N GLU A 94 17.65 12.06 -15.55
CA GLU A 94 18.61 12.89 -16.26
C GLU A 94 17.89 13.97 -17.09
N GLY A 95 18.35 15.22 -16.97
CA GLY A 95 17.75 16.37 -17.66
C GLY A 95 16.49 16.95 -16.99
N PHE A 96 16.05 16.39 -15.86
CA PHE A 96 14.98 16.98 -15.04
C PHE A 96 15.54 17.76 -13.86
N VAL A 97 14.86 18.84 -13.49
CA VAL A 97 15.04 19.58 -12.24
C VAL A 97 13.80 19.35 -11.36
N PRO A 98 13.95 18.89 -10.11
CA PRO A 98 12.82 18.71 -9.22
C PRO A 98 12.38 20.05 -8.61
N GLU A 99 11.08 20.34 -8.73
CA GLU A 99 10.39 21.45 -8.08
C GLU A 99 9.35 20.92 -7.09
N GLN A 100 8.90 21.79 -6.18
CA GLN A 100 7.80 21.44 -5.28
C GLN A 100 6.51 21.26 -6.10
N PRO A 101 5.74 20.18 -5.88
CA PRO A 101 4.47 20.00 -6.54
C PRO A 101 3.41 20.96 -6.00
N ASP A 102 2.32 21.14 -6.75
CA ASP A 102 1.12 21.80 -6.24
C ASP A 102 0.56 21.00 -5.06
N THR A 103 0.39 21.66 -3.92
CA THR A 103 -0.03 21.01 -2.67
C THR A 103 -1.27 21.65 -2.06
N VAL A 104 -2.05 20.85 -1.34
CA VAL A 104 -3.03 21.31 -0.38
C VAL A 104 -2.56 20.88 1.01
N ASP A 105 -2.17 21.83 1.84
CA ASP A 105 -1.68 21.57 3.19
C ASP A 105 -2.85 21.56 4.19
N LEU A 106 -3.10 20.39 4.77
CA LEU A 106 -4.10 20.11 5.79
C LEU A 106 -3.43 19.56 7.07
N THR A 107 -2.17 19.93 7.32
CA THR A 107 -1.43 19.56 8.54
C THR A 107 -2.05 20.12 9.81
N GLN A 108 -2.76 21.25 9.70
CA GLN A 108 -3.52 21.85 10.79
C GLN A 108 -5.01 21.64 10.59
N VAL A 109 -5.70 21.27 11.68
CA VAL A 109 -7.16 21.28 11.68
C VAL A 109 -7.63 22.72 11.54
N SER A 110 -8.30 23.01 10.43
CA SER A 110 -8.71 24.34 10.00
C SER A 110 -10.09 24.26 9.33
N ASP A 111 -10.69 25.42 9.04
CA ASP A 111 -11.94 25.47 8.26
C ASP A 111 -11.76 24.82 6.88
N ALA A 112 -10.55 24.90 6.29
CA ALA A 112 -10.23 24.21 5.04
C ALA A 112 -10.26 22.68 5.21
N PHE A 113 -9.71 22.15 6.31
CA PHE A 113 -9.79 20.71 6.62
C PHE A 113 -11.25 20.27 6.70
N VAL A 114 -12.06 20.96 7.51
CA VAL A 114 -13.48 20.61 7.71
C VAL A 114 -14.28 20.72 6.41
N HIS A 115 -14.00 21.73 5.59
CA HIS A 115 -14.60 21.90 4.27
C HIS A 115 -14.33 20.71 3.35
N TYR A 116 -13.05 20.35 3.16
CA TYR A 116 -12.71 19.21 2.29
C TYR A 116 -13.18 17.88 2.87
N GLU A 117 -13.14 17.70 4.19
CA GLU A 117 -13.69 16.51 4.85
C GLU A 117 -15.19 16.36 4.54
N SER A 118 -15.96 17.45 4.63
CA SER A 118 -17.39 17.46 4.29
C SER A 118 -17.64 17.14 2.82
N LEU A 119 -16.87 17.71 1.89
CA LEU A 119 -16.97 17.40 0.46
C LEU A 119 -16.68 15.93 0.18
N GLY A 120 -15.69 15.34 0.85
CA GLY A 120 -15.37 13.91 0.68
C GLY A 120 -16.43 12.97 1.21
N VAL A 121 -17.07 13.30 2.34
CA VAL A 121 -18.21 12.51 2.86
C VAL A 121 -19.34 12.44 1.84
N GLN A 122 -19.58 13.53 1.08
CA GLN A 122 -20.58 13.56 0.00
C GLN A 122 -20.22 12.67 -1.20
N GLN A 123 -18.99 12.15 -1.29
CA GLN A 123 -18.55 11.28 -2.39
C GLN A 123 -18.46 9.79 -2.00
N PHE A 124 -18.87 9.42 -0.78
CA PHE A 124 -18.74 8.03 -0.30
C PHE A 124 -19.46 7.02 -1.20
N ASP A 125 -20.66 7.36 -1.68
CA ASP A 125 -21.46 6.52 -2.59
C ASP A 125 -20.83 6.29 -3.97
N LYS A 126 -19.85 7.12 -4.34
CA LYS A 126 -19.10 7.08 -5.60
C LYS A 126 -17.69 6.52 -5.44
N THR A 127 -17.37 5.94 -4.28
CA THR A 127 -16.00 5.57 -3.93
C THR A 127 -15.87 4.07 -3.69
N GLY A 128 -14.79 3.48 -4.20
CA GLY A 128 -14.32 2.13 -3.82
C GLY A 128 -12.95 2.19 -3.13
N ILE A 129 -12.64 1.18 -2.32
CA ILE A 129 -11.38 1.07 -1.58
C ILE A 129 -10.56 -0.08 -2.15
N VAL A 130 -9.29 0.17 -2.43
CA VAL A 130 -8.30 -0.81 -2.88
C VAL A 130 -7.25 -0.98 -1.79
N LEU A 131 -7.15 -2.16 -1.21
CA LEU A 131 -6.18 -2.53 -0.19
C LEU A 131 -5.09 -3.41 -0.78
N VAL A 132 -3.84 -2.98 -0.68
CA VAL A 132 -2.68 -3.80 -1.08
C VAL A 132 -2.14 -4.58 0.13
N ALA A 133 -2.34 -5.91 0.13
CA ALA A 133 -2.04 -6.81 1.23
C ALA A 133 -1.27 -8.08 0.80
N GLY A 134 -0.24 -7.90 -0.03
CA GLY A 134 0.58 -9.01 -0.53
C GLY A 134 1.61 -9.57 0.46
N GLY A 135 1.87 -8.88 1.58
CA GLY A 135 2.98 -9.18 2.50
C GLY A 135 2.58 -9.94 3.77
N LEU A 136 3.42 -10.91 4.16
CA LEU A 136 3.36 -11.57 5.48
C LEU A 136 3.99 -10.69 6.58
N GLY A 137 3.63 -10.99 7.83
CA GLY A 137 4.13 -10.31 9.04
C GLY A 137 5.49 -10.78 9.55
N GLU A 138 6.18 -11.69 8.85
CA GLU A 138 7.39 -12.35 9.37
C GLU A 138 8.51 -11.36 9.75
N ARG A 139 8.71 -10.30 8.95
CA ARG A 139 9.69 -9.23 9.25
C ARG A 139 9.37 -8.46 10.54
N LEU A 140 8.12 -8.50 11.00
CA LEU A 140 7.65 -7.93 12.26
C LEU A 140 7.78 -8.91 13.43
N GLY A 141 8.13 -10.17 13.17
CA GLY A 141 8.02 -11.25 14.16
C GLY A 141 6.59 -11.79 14.33
N TYR A 142 5.70 -11.55 13.37
CA TYR A 142 4.31 -12.01 13.40
C TYR A 142 4.06 -13.17 12.43
N ASN A 143 3.56 -14.29 12.95
CA ASN A 143 3.30 -15.51 12.20
C ASN A 143 1.89 -15.50 11.59
N GLY A 144 1.68 -14.68 10.56
CA GLY A 144 0.39 -14.56 9.89
C GLY A 144 0.38 -13.48 8.82
N ILE A 145 -0.81 -13.17 8.31
CA ILE A 145 -1.00 -12.00 7.44
C ILE A 145 -0.99 -10.74 8.31
N LYS A 146 -0.40 -9.67 7.79
CA LYS A 146 -0.34 -8.41 8.53
C LYS A 146 -1.73 -7.83 8.86
N LEU A 147 -2.73 -8.15 8.05
CA LEU A 147 -4.10 -7.69 8.23
C LEU A 147 -4.75 -8.20 9.54
N ASP A 148 -4.24 -9.30 10.10
CA ASP A 148 -4.70 -9.87 11.37
C ASP A 148 -3.94 -9.29 12.58
N ILE A 149 -2.93 -8.44 12.37
CA ILE A 149 -2.29 -7.69 13.46
C ILE A 149 -3.29 -6.70 14.03
N ALA A 150 -3.32 -6.59 15.36
CA ALA A 150 -4.17 -5.63 16.04
C ALA A 150 -3.67 -4.19 15.80
N VAL A 151 -4.58 -3.27 15.47
CA VAL A 151 -4.30 -1.83 15.43
C VAL A 151 -4.16 -1.25 16.84
N GLU A 152 -4.80 -1.89 17.82
CA GLU A 152 -4.77 -1.57 19.25
C GLU A 152 -5.03 -2.83 20.09
N VAL A 153 -4.53 -2.89 21.33
CA VAL A 153 -4.61 -4.10 22.18
C VAL A 153 -5.71 -4.07 23.24
N LEU A 154 -6.48 -2.99 23.36
CA LEU A 154 -7.58 -2.91 24.33
C LEU A 154 -8.76 -3.80 23.93
N GLU A 155 -9.12 -3.81 22.66
CA GLU A 155 -10.14 -4.72 22.10
C GLU A 155 -9.56 -5.71 21.08
N CYS A 156 -8.24 -5.65 20.84
CA CYS A 156 -7.53 -6.50 19.88
C CYS A 156 -8.11 -6.41 18.45
N THR A 157 -8.55 -5.22 18.03
CA THR A 157 -9.15 -5.02 16.70
C THR A 157 -8.09 -5.20 15.62
N SER A 158 -8.27 -6.15 14.72
CA SER A 158 -7.35 -6.34 13.59
C SER A 158 -7.42 -5.17 12.60
N TYR A 159 -6.35 -4.94 11.81
CA TYR A 159 -6.40 -3.99 10.70
C TYR A 159 -7.56 -4.28 9.74
N LEU A 160 -7.80 -5.56 9.43
CA LEU A 160 -8.91 -5.96 8.56
C LEU A 160 -10.28 -5.57 9.14
N GLN A 161 -10.48 -5.82 10.44
CA GLN A 161 -11.71 -5.44 11.14
C GLN A 161 -11.88 -3.92 11.20
N HIS A 162 -10.79 -3.18 11.45
CA HIS A 162 -10.81 -1.72 11.47
C HIS A 162 -11.22 -1.15 10.11
N TYR A 163 -10.59 -1.61 9.02
CA TYR A 163 -10.96 -1.17 7.67
C TYR A 163 -12.40 -1.55 7.33
N ALA A 164 -12.85 -2.77 7.62
CA ALA A 164 -14.25 -3.16 7.43
C ALA A 164 -15.23 -2.25 8.20
N SER A 165 -14.89 -1.90 9.45
CA SER A 165 -15.68 -0.98 10.27
C SER A 165 -15.73 0.43 9.67
N CYS A 166 -14.63 0.90 9.07
CA CYS A 166 -14.61 2.16 8.34
C CYS A 166 -15.52 2.12 7.10
N LEU A 167 -15.52 1.03 6.33
CA LEU A 167 -16.38 0.89 5.17
C LEU A 167 -17.86 0.90 5.56
N LEU A 168 -18.26 0.12 6.56
CA LEU A 168 -19.63 0.13 7.09
C LEU A 168 -20.05 1.52 7.58
N ALA A 169 -19.12 2.25 8.20
CA ALA A 169 -19.34 3.61 8.64
C ALA A 169 -19.50 4.60 7.46
N MET A 170 -18.81 4.38 6.33
CA MET A 170 -19.04 5.13 5.10
C MET A 170 -20.44 4.86 4.55
N GLU A 171 -20.83 3.58 4.43
CA GLU A 171 -22.15 3.15 3.95
C GLU A 171 -23.29 3.80 4.74
N ALA A 172 -23.15 3.87 6.06
CA ALA A 172 -24.14 4.45 6.97
C ALA A 172 -24.29 5.98 6.87
N ARG A 173 -23.38 6.67 6.16
CA ARG A 173 -23.34 8.13 5.98
C ARG A 173 -23.73 8.58 4.57
N MET A 174 -24.00 7.63 3.66
CA MET A 174 -24.53 7.93 2.34
C MET A 174 -26.01 8.30 2.44
N GLU A 175 -26.45 9.27 1.63
CA GLU A 175 -27.88 9.58 1.47
C GLU A 175 -28.67 8.38 0.92
N HIS A 176 -28.03 7.62 0.03
CA HIS A 176 -28.53 6.36 -0.52
C HIS A 176 -27.54 5.23 -0.21
N PRO A 177 -27.68 4.56 0.95
CA PRO A 177 -26.74 3.52 1.37
C PRO A 177 -26.56 2.43 0.33
N ARG A 178 -25.30 2.22 -0.07
CA ARG A 178 -24.90 1.12 -0.93
C ARG A 178 -23.59 0.50 -0.41
N PRO A 179 -23.34 -0.78 -0.72
CA PRO A 179 -22.07 -1.43 -0.42
C PRO A 179 -20.88 -0.66 -1.04
N VAL A 180 -19.85 -0.36 -0.24
CA VAL A 180 -18.57 0.19 -0.73
C VAL A 180 -17.73 -0.95 -1.32
N PRO A 181 -17.39 -0.92 -2.62
CA PRO A 181 -16.52 -1.95 -3.20
C PRO A 181 -15.17 -2.00 -2.47
N PHE A 182 -14.81 -3.18 -1.99
CA PHE A 182 -13.56 -3.42 -1.27
C PHE A 182 -12.68 -4.41 -2.02
N ILE A 183 -11.69 -3.90 -2.72
CA ILE A 183 -10.77 -4.69 -3.54
C ILE A 183 -9.53 -4.97 -2.70
N ILE A 184 -9.21 -6.24 -2.47
CA ILE A 184 -8.03 -6.64 -1.68
C ILE A 184 -7.07 -7.38 -2.61
N MET A 185 -5.90 -6.78 -2.85
CA MET A 185 -4.81 -7.46 -3.52
C MET A 185 -4.04 -8.34 -2.55
N VAL A 186 -3.94 -9.63 -2.87
CA VAL A 186 -3.28 -10.64 -2.05
C VAL A 186 -2.20 -11.38 -2.86
N SER A 187 -1.24 -11.99 -2.17
CA SER A 187 -0.28 -12.92 -2.79
C SER A 187 -0.77 -14.36 -2.69
N GLN A 188 0.00 -15.30 -3.25
CA GLN A 188 -0.26 -16.74 -3.08
C GLN A 188 -0.28 -17.14 -1.59
N ASP A 189 0.55 -16.50 -0.76
CA ASP A 189 0.68 -16.82 0.66
C ASP A 189 -0.38 -16.11 1.52
N THR A 190 -0.73 -14.87 1.18
CA THR A 190 -1.71 -14.09 1.97
C THR A 190 -3.15 -14.36 1.57
N GLY A 191 -3.42 -14.82 0.34
CA GLY A 191 -4.77 -15.01 -0.20
C GLY A 191 -5.63 -15.97 0.61
N PRO A 192 -5.24 -17.25 0.79
CA PRO A 192 -6.03 -18.22 1.56
C PRO A 192 -6.31 -17.75 2.99
N LYS A 193 -5.30 -17.19 3.67
CA LYS A 193 -5.41 -16.68 5.05
C LYS A 193 -6.33 -15.46 5.14
N THR A 194 -6.32 -14.59 4.13
CA THR A 194 -7.23 -13.42 4.09
C THR A 194 -8.67 -13.87 3.93
N VAL A 195 -8.94 -14.83 3.05
CA VAL A 195 -10.29 -15.40 2.86
C VAL A 195 -10.75 -16.10 4.14
N GLU A 196 -9.88 -16.90 4.77
CA GLU A 196 -10.16 -17.57 6.05
C GLU A 196 -10.52 -16.56 7.15
N SER A 197 -9.72 -15.50 7.31
CA SER A 197 -9.98 -14.43 8.29
C SER A 197 -11.32 -13.73 8.04
N LEU A 198 -11.63 -13.40 6.77
CA LEU A 198 -12.94 -12.85 6.40
C LEU A 198 -14.09 -13.81 6.73
N GLU A 199 -14.01 -15.07 6.29
CA GLU A 199 -15.10 -16.03 6.49
C GLU A 199 -15.32 -16.38 7.96
N ALA A 200 -14.25 -16.60 8.73
CA ALA A 200 -14.31 -16.89 10.16
C ALA A 200 -14.96 -15.76 10.97
N ASN A 201 -14.82 -14.51 10.50
CA ASN A 201 -15.38 -13.33 11.15
C ASN A 201 -16.65 -12.80 10.45
N HIS A 202 -17.31 -13.61 9.60
CA HIS A 202 -18.53 -13.21 8.88
C HIS A 202 -18.35 -11.89 8.10
N TYR A 203 -17.21 -11.75 7.44
CA TYR A 203 -16.77 -10.57 6.69
C TYR A 203 -16.78 -9.28 7.52
N PHE A 204 -16.71 -9.39 8.85
CA PHE A 204 -16.80 -8.28 9.80
C PHE A 204 -18.05 -7.41 9.57
N GLY A 205 -19.14 -7.99 9.07
CA GLY A 205 -20.39 -7.30 8.73
C GLY A 205 -20.49 -6.78 7.29
N LEU A 206 -19.41 -6.80 6.51
CA LEU A 206 -19.46 -6.46 5.08
C LEU A 206 -20.27 -7.50 4.30
N LYS A 207 -20.92 -7.08 3.20
CA LYS A 207 -21.54 -8.03 2.26
C LYS A 207 -20.45 -8.80 1.51
N LYS A 208 -20.56 -10.12 1.41
CA LYS A 208 -19.56 -10.94 0.70
C LYS A 208 -19.34 -10.47 -0.74
N GLU A 209 -20.40 -10.02 -1.41
CA GLU A 209 -20.39 -9.58 -2.81
C GLU A 209 -19.66 -8.26 -3.03
N GLN A 210 -19.44 -7.45 -1.97
CA GLN A 210 -18.69 -6.19 -2.06
C GLN A 210 -17.19 -6.38 -1.92
N VAL A 211 -16.73 -7.56 -1.48
CA VAL A 211 -15.32 -7.85 -1.28
C VAL A 211 -14.76 -8.61 -2.50
N HIS A 212 -13.77 -8.01 -3.15
CA HIS A 212 -13.13 -8.55 -4.35
C HIS A 212 -11.67 -8.92 -4.06
N ILE A 213 -11.37 -10.21 -4.03
CA ILE A 213 -9.99 -10.70 -3.83
C ILE A 213 -9.30 -10.79 -5.19
N LEU A 214 -8.24 -10.00 -5.38
CA LEU A 214 -7.40 -10.06 -6.58
C LEU A 214 -6.03 -10.62 -6.20
N ARG A 215 -5.65 -11.76 -6.76
CA ARG A 215 -4.38 -12.41 -6.42
C ARG A 215 -3.29 -11.98 -7.41
N GLN A 216 -2.23 -11.35 -6.90
CA GLN A 216 -1.03 -11.10 -7.69
C GLN A 216 -0.34 -12.43 -8.02
N GLU A 217 0.08 -12.57 -9.27
CA GLU A 217 0.89 -13.70 -9.72
C GLU A 217 2.39 -13.38 -9.57
N LEU A 218 3.24 -14.39 -9.65
CA LEU A 218 4.69 -14.21 -9.56
C LEU A 218 5.31 -14.12 -10.95
N VAL A 219 6.41 -13.38 -11.07
CA VAL A 219 7.20 -13.28 -12.30
C VAL A 219 8.50 -14.08 -12.20
N PRO A 220 9.05 -14.57 -13.33
CA PRO A 220 10.34 -15.25 -13.35
C PRO A 220 11.47 -14.34 -12.89
N ALA A 221 12.36 -14.85 -12.04
CA ALA A 221 13.61 -14.18 -11.76
C ALA A 221 14.57 -14.30 -12.95
N ILE A 222 15.49 -13.34 -13.04
CA ILE A 222 16.47 -13.20 -14.12
C ILE A 222 17.87 -13.47 -13.53
N ALA A 223 18.60 -14.39 -14.14
CA ALA A 223 19.89 -14.90 -13.67
C ALA A 223 21.07 -13.98 -13.99
N ASP A 224 21.02 -13.27 -15.11
CA ASP A 224 22.13 -12.48 -15.64
C ASP A 224 21.69 -11.26 -16.47
N ASN A 225 22.68 -10.51 -16.98
CA ASN A 225 22.44 -9.32 -17.81
C ASN A 225 21.89 -9.65 -19.21
N ASP A 226 21.95 -10.91 -19.65
CA ASP A 226 21.43 -11.35 -20.96
C ASP A 226 19.94 -11.71 -20.89
N GLY A 227 19.32 -11.53 -19.71
CA GLY A 227 17.90 -11.78 -19.50
C GLY A 227 17.57 -13.27 -19.39
N ALA A 228 18.54 -14.13 -19.05
CA ALA A 228 18.28 -15.55 -18.85
C ALA A 228 17.34 -15.76 -17.66
N LEU A 229 16.25 -16.51 -17.84
CA LEU A 229 15.36 -16.87 -16.74
C LEU A 229 16.08 -17.81 -15.76
N ALA A 230 15.93 -17.55 -14.47
CA ALA A 230 16.66 -18.24 -13.42
C ALA A 230 15.95 -19.54 -12.99
N LEU A 231 16.73 -20.60 -12.84
CA LEU A 231 16.30 -21.89 -12.32
C LEU A 231 16.81 -22.06 -10.88
N GLU A 232 15.94 -22.55 -9.99
CA GLU A 232 16.33 -22.98 -8.63
C GLU A 232 17.02 -24.34 -8.73
N LYS A 233 16.44 -25.20 -9.55
CA LYS A 233 16.96 -26.50 -9.98
C LYS A 233 16.35 -26.85 -11.33
N LYS A 234 16.80 -27.96 -11.91
CA LYS A 234 16.23 -28.50 -13.15
C LYS A 234 14.70 -28.56 -13.09
N TYR A 235 14.04 -28.04 -14.12
CA TYR A 235 12.57 -27.96 -14.24
C TYR A 235 11.86 -27.09 -13.19
N GLN A 236 12.56 -26.15 -12.54
CA GLN A 236 11.95 -25.26 -11.56
C GLN A 236 12.47 -23.84 -11.69
N LEU A 237 11.60 -22.92 -12.14
CA LEU A 237 11.90 -21.48 -12.15
C LEU A 237 11.99 -20.92 -10.73
N ILE A 238 12.88 -19.95 -10.54
CA ILE A 238 12.81 -19.03 -9.40
C ILE A 238 11.74 -17.99 -9.74
N LEU A 239 10.69 -17.90 -8.93
CA LEU A 239 9.62 -16.93 -9.08
C LEU A 239 9.67 -15.89 -7.95
N LYS A 240 9.36 -14.63 -8.25
CA LYS A 240 9.39 -13.53 -7.29
C LYS A 240 8.18 -12.61 -7.45
N PRO A 241 7.75 -11.91 -6.39
CA PRO A 241 6.74 -10.87 -6.51
C PRO A 241 7.19 -9.79 -7.49
N HIS A 242 6.29 -9.41 -8.40
CA HIS A 242 6.51 -8.33 -9.36
C HIS A 242 6.39 -6.96 -8.68
N GLY A 243 5.48 -6.80 -7.74
CA GLY A 243 5.38 -5.60 -6.91
C GLY A 243 3.95 -5.13 -6.78
N HIS A 244 3.75 -4.10 -5.96
CA HIS A 244 2.38 -3.64 -5.70
C HIS A 244 1.73 -2.93 -6.88
N GLY A 245 2.48 -2.58 -7.93
CA GLY A 245 1.92 -2.08 -9.20
C GLY A 245 1.03 -3.08 -9.94
N ASP A 246 1.12 -4.39 -9.64
CA ASP A 246 0.25 -5.42 -10.21
C ASP A 246 -1.24 -5.14 -10.02
N ILE A 247 -1.61 -4.35 -9.02
CA ILE A 247 -3.01 -4.01 -8.77
C ILE A 247 -3.68 -3.37 -9.99
N HIS A 248 -2.95 -2.58 -10.78
CA HIS A 248 -3.47 -1.95 -11.99
C HIS A 248 -3.78 -2.99 -13.07
N MET A 249 -2.84 -3.91 -13.30
CA MET A 249 -3.01 -5.06 -14.19
C MET A 249 -4.17 -5.96 -13.76
N LEU A 250 -4.27 -6.28 -12.47
CA LEU A 250 -5.34 -7.14 -11.94
C LEU A 250 -6.71 -6.49 -12.09
N LEU A 251 -6.81 -5.17 -11.84
CA LEU A 251 -8.04 -4.41 -12.02
C LEU A 251 -8.47 -4.31 -13.50
N HIS A 252 -7.51 -4.24 -14.42
CA HIS A 252 -7.75 -4.29 -15.86
C HIS A 252 -8.17 -5.69 -16.32
N ALA A 253 -7.34 -6.71 -16.07
CA ALA A 253 -7.52 -8.07 -16.56
C ALA A 253 -8.79 -8.74 -16.03
N SER A 254 -9.18 -8.43 -14.80
CA SER A 254 -10.45 -8.91 -14.22
C SER A 254 -11.69 -8.22 -14.79
N GLY A 255 -11.53 -7.11 -15.52
CA GLY A 255 -12.62 -6.22 -15.95
C GLY A 255 -13.30 -5.48 -14.80
N LEU A 256 -12.77 -5.57 -13.57
CA LEU A 256 -13.41 -5.01 -12.38
C LEU A 256 -13.42 -3.48 -12.40
N ALA A 257 -12.34 -2.83 -12.83
CA ALA A 257 -12.31 -1.37 -12.91
C ALA A 257 -13.40 -0.82 -13.86
N ASP A 258 -13.55 -1.41 -15.04
CA ASP A 258 -14.60 -1.05 -16.00
C ASP A 258 -16.00 -1.31 -15.45
N LYS A 259 -16.21 -2.46 -14.80
CA LYS A 259 -17.47 -2.79 -14.14
C LYS A 259 -17.84 -1.74 -13.08
N LEU A 260 -16.91 -1.42 -12.17
CA LEU A 260 -17.16 -0.46 -11.08
C LEU A 260 -17.46 0.95 -11.61
N GLN A 261 -16.77 1.38 -12.66
CA GLN A 261 -17.07 2.65 -13.33
C GLN A 261 -18.51 2.66 -13.88
N ARG A 262 -18.95 1.58 -14.54
CA ARG A 262 -20.34 1.45 -15.04
C ARG A 262 -21.38 1.40 -13.92
N GLU A 263 -20.99 0.97 -12.72
CA GLU A 263 -21.82 0.96 -11.51
C GLU A 263 -21.81 2.32 -10.75
N GLY A 264 -21.23 3.36 -11.34
CA GLY A 264 -21.25 4.72 -10.80
C GLY A 264 -20.11 5.04 -9.83
N ILE A 265 -19.08 4.19 -9.73
CA ILE A 265 -17.88 4.52 -8.95
C ILE A 265 -17.03 5.53 -9.73
N GLU A 266 -16.81 6.70 -9.14
CA GLU A 266 -16.01 7.79 -9.71
C GLU A 266 -14.58 7.82 -9.15
N TYR A 267 -14.35 7.26 -7.95
CA TYR A 267 -13.06 7.29 -7.28
C TYR A 267 -12.66 5.92 -6.73
N LEU A 268 -11.37 5.58 -6.84
CA LEU A 268 -10.75 4.49 -6.08
C LEU A 268 -9.71 5.07 -5.12
N MET A 269 -9.78 4.65 -3.86
CA MET A 269 -8.80 5.00 -2.85
C MET A 269 -7.90 3.81 -2.55
N PHE A 270 -6.61 3.95 -2.80
CA PHE A 270 -5.62 2.90 -2.57
C PHE A 270 -4.99 3.10 -1.20
N ILE A 271 -4.98 2.04 -0.39
CA ILE A 271 -4.40 2.02 0.96
C ILE A 271 -3.46 0.82 1.14
N GLN A 272 -2.52 0.95 2.08
CA GLN A 272 -1.58 -0.11 2.45
C GLN A 272 -2.08 -0.94 3.64
N ASP A 273 -1.47 -2.11 3.85
CA ASP A 273 -1.85 -3.12 4.83
C ASP A 273 -1.97 -2.63 6.28
N THR A 274 -0.98 -1.90 6.81
CA THR A 274 -0.88 -1.61 8.25
C THR A 274 -0.78 -0.12 8.62
N ASN A 275 -1.60 0.74 8.02
CA ASN A 275 -1.71 2.16 8.40
C ASN A 275 -3.11 2.48 8.94
N GLY A 276 -3.28 2.44 10.25
CA GLY A 276 -4.59 2.57 10.92
C GLY A 276 -5.26 3.94 10.71
N PRO A 277 -4.50 5.05 10.76
CA PRO A 277 -5.02 6.40 10.57
C PRO A 277 -5.49 6.76 9.15
N ASN A 278 -5.39 5.88 8.14
CA ASN A 278 -5.81 6.20 6.75
C ASN A 278 -7.18 6.90 6.71
N PHE A 279 -8.20 6.35 7.37
CA PHE A 279 -9.57 6.88 7.34
C PHE A 279 -9.78 8.21 8.09
N ASN A 280 -8.78 8.72 8.81
CA ASN A 280 -8.82 10.08 9.36
C ASN A 280 -8.59 11.17 8.29
N THR A 281 -7.99 10.80 7.16
CA THR A 281 -7.59 11.74 6.09
C THR A 281 -8.24 11.43 4.75
N LEU A 282 -8.71 10.19 4.56
CA LEU A 282 -9.38 9.77 3.33
C LEU A 282 -10.54 10.71 2.94
N PRO A 283 -11.48 11.12 3.83
CA PRO A 283 -12.55 12.02 3.42
C PRO A 283 -12.00 13.38 2.94
N ALA A 284 -11.07 14.00 3.68
CA ALA A 284 -10.49 15.28 3.26
C ALA A 284 -9.72 15.16 1.92
N THR A 285 -8.92 14.10 1.73
CA THR A 285 -8.20 13.85 0.47
C THR A 285 -9.16 13.67 -0.70
N LEU A 286 -10.28 12.96 -0.49
CA LEU A 286 -11.32 12.76 -1.50
C LEU A 286 -12.01 14.09 -1.86
N GLY A 287 -12.32 14.93 -0.88
CA GLY A 287 -12.88 16.27 -1.11
C GLY A 287 -11.93 17.19 -1.86
N VAL A 288 -10.63 17.15 -1.53
CA VAL A 288 -9.59 17.87 -2.30
C VAL A 288 -9.58 17.40 -3.75
N SER A 289 -9.57 16.09 -3.99
CA SER A 289 -9.56 15.53 -5.36
C SER A 289 -10.79 15.92 -6.16
N ALA A 290 -11.96 15.92 -5.52
CA ALA A 290 -13.22 16.33 -6.14
C ALA A 290 -13.23 17.81 -6.49
N GLU A 291 -12.82 18.70 -5.57
CA GLU A 291 -12.85 20.15 -5.80
C GLU A 291 -11.74 20.61 -6.77
N LYS A 292 -10.51 20.11 -6.61
CA LYS A 292 -9.36 20.53 -7.44
C LYS A 292 -9.35 19.86 -8.81
N GLY A 293 -10.20 18.86 -9.03
CA GLY A 293 -10.24 18.15 -10.29
C GLY A 293 -9.03 17.23 -10.49
N TYR A 294 -8.41 16.70 -9.42
CA TYR A 294 -7.28 15.78 -9.55
C TYR A 294 -7.70 14.40 -10.04
N ASP A 295 -6.98 13.87 -11.02
CA ASP A 295 -7.12 12.49 -11.51
C ASP A 295 -6.29 11.51 -10.70
N PHE A 296 -5.23 12.02 -10.06
CA PHE A 296 -4.41 11.28 -9.10
C PHE A 296 -3.98 12.22 -7.98
N ASN A 297 -4.28 11.88 -6.73
CA ASN A 297 -3.89 12.66 -5.57
C ASN A 297 -3.13 11.78 -4.58
N SER A 298 -1.88 12.14 -4.30
CA SER A 298 -1.04 11.46 -3.32
C SER A 298 -1.24 12.08 -1.95
N LEU A 299 -1.59 11.25 -0.97
CA LEU A 299 -1.47 11.64 0.42
C LEU A 299 0.00 11.71 0.82
N ALA A 300 0.36 12.80 1.49
CA ALA A 300 1.70 13.08 1.90
C ALA A 300 1.81 13.55 3.34
N ILE A 301 3.04 13.53 3.83
CA ILE A 301 3.46 14.10 5.12
C ILE A 301 4.66 15.00 4.93
N ASN A 302 4.91 15.87 5.90
CA ASN A 302 6.19 16.54 6.02
C ASN A 302 7.28 15.49 6.34
N ARG A 303 8.15 15.28 5.36
CA ARG A 303 9.21 14.26 5.39
C ARG A 303 10.46 14.82 6.04
N VAL A 304 11.20 13.98 6.77
CA VAL A 304 12.51 14.35 7.30
C VAL A 304 13.61 13.91 6.32
N PRO A 305 14.65 14.72 6.05
CA PRO A 305 15.73 14.30 5.18
C PRO A 305 16.38 12.98 5.60
N GLY A 306 16.72 12.14 4.62
CA GLY A 306 17.27 10.80 4.86
C GLY A 306 16.26 9.74 5.33
N GLU A 307 14.98 10.08 5.45
CA GLU A 307 13.91 9.11 5.66
C GLU A 307 13.75 8.19 4.44
N ALA A 308 13.54 6.89 4.69
CA ALA A 308 13.32 5.86 3.66
C ALA A 308 11.88 5.88 3.13
N VAL A 309 11.45 7.06 2.69
CA VAL A 309 10.16 7.38 2.08
C VAL A 309 10.45 8.23 0.84
N GLY A 310 9.81 7.93 -0.29
CA GLY A 310 9.98 8.69 -1.52
C GLY A 310 9.48 10.13 -1.37
N GLY A 311 10.10 11.05 -2.11
CA GLY A 311 9.68 12.45 -2.18
C GLY A 311 8.74 12.68 -3.35
N LEU A 312 7.64 13.40 -3.12
CA LEU A 312 6.75 13.86 -4.18
C LEU A 312 7.34 15.12 -4.81
N THR A 313 7.61 15.05 -6.11
CA THR A 313 8.31 16.10 -6.86
C THR A 313 7.53 16.43 -8.12
N LYS A 314 7.56 17.70 -8.53
CA LYS A 314 7.26 18.10 -9.90
C LYS A 314 8.57 18.13 -10.67
N LEU A 315 8.80 17.15 -11.54
CA LEU A 315 9.96 17.10 -12.41
C LEU A 315 9.73 17.98 -13.63
N VAL A 316 10.59 18.97 -13.84
CA VAL A 316 10.54 19.90 -14.98
C VAL A 316 11.78 19.69 -15.84
N GLY A 317 11.60 19.35 -17.11
CA GLY A 317 12.72 19.08 -18.01
C GLY A 317 12.31 18.24 -19.22
N ASN A 318 13.22 18.13 -20.19
CA ASN A 318 13.00 17.31 -21.40
C ASN A 318 11.69 17.63 -22.15
N GLY A 319 11.22 18.89 -22.08
CA GLY A 319 9.98 19.34 -22.72
C GLY A 319 8.68 18.87 -22.07
N ARG A 320 8.72 18.35 -20.83
CA ARG A 320 7.53 17.90 -20.08
C ARG A 320 7.62 18.26 -18.59
N GLU A 321 6.46 18.29 -17.96
CA GLU A 321 6.33 18.42 -16.50
C GLU A 321 5.63 17.17 -15.94
N LEU A 322 6.14 16.63 -14.83
CA LEU A 322 5.58 15.43 -14.21
C LEU A 322 5.57 15.52 -12.70
N THR A 323 4.40 15.47 -12.09
CA THR A 323 4.29 15.28 -10.65
C THR A 323 4.28 13.78 -10.33
N ILE A 324 5.34 13.28 -9.71
CA ILE A 324 5.50 11.86 -9.37
C ILE A 324 6.23 11.68 -8.04
N ASN A 325 6.15 10.47 -7.50
CA ASN A 325 7.04 10.00 -6.46
C ASN A 325 8.42 9.68 -7.03
N VAL A 326 9.46 10.25 -6.43
CA VAL A 326 10.86 9.89 -6.66
C VAL A 326 11.35 9.12 -5.43
N GLU A 327 11.75 7.87 -5.62
CA GLU A 327 12.19 7.02 -4.52
C GLU A 327 13.38 7.61 -3.78
N TYR A 328 13.46 7.37 -2.46
CA TYR A 328 14.47 7.99 -1.59
C TYR A 328 15.92 7.74 -2.05
N ASN A 329 16.19 6.60 -2.67
CA ASN A 329 17.50 6.23 -3.21
C ASN A 329 17.83 6.91 -4.55
N GLN A 330 16.86 7.53 -5.20
CA GLN A 330 17.01 8.31 -6.42
C GLN A 330 16.92 9.82 -6.15
N LEU A 331 16.14 10.22 -5.14
CA LEU A 331 15.91 11.61 -4.78
C LEU A 331 17.21 12.29 -4.35
N ASP A 332 17.96 11.73 -3.39
CA ASP A 332 19.19 12.37 -2.91
C ASP A 332 20.24 12.57 -4.03
N PRO A 333 20.55 11.56 -4.88
CA PRO A 333 21.40 11.78 -6.06
C PRO A 333 20.86 12.86 -7.02
N LEU A 334 19.55 12.90 -7.26
CA LEU A 334 18.92 13.90 -8.12
C LEU A 334 19.12 15.31 -7.54
N LEU A 335 18.88 15.50 -6.24
CA LEU A 335 19.05 16.79 -5.56
C LEU A 335 20.51 17.24 -5.54
N ARG A 336 21.45 16.32 -5.32
CA ARG A 336 22.91 16.60 -5.43
C ARG A 336 23.31 17.12 -6.79
N ALA A 337 22.70 16.56 -7.83
CA ALA A 337 23.00 16.94 -9.20
C ALA A 337 22.35 18.26 -9.65
N THR A 338 21.26 18.69 -9.01
CA THR A 338 20.38 19.75 -9.57
C THR A 338 20.08 20.91 -8.62
N ILE A 339 19.98 20.68 -7.31
CA ILE A 339 19.49 21.67 -6.33
C ILE A 339 20.58 22.09 -5.34
N SER A 340 21.21 21.13 -4.64
CA SER A 340 22.20 21.39 -3.60
C SER A 340 23.20 20.25 -3.53
N PRO A 341 24.52 20.51 -3.51
CA PRO A 341 25.54 19.45 -3.44
C PRO A 341 25.47 18.62 -2.15
N GLU A 342 24.86 19.16 -1.09
CA GLU A 342 24.57 18.47 0.16
C GLU A 342 23.42 17.45 0.04
N GLY A 343 22.62 17.53 -1.04
CA GLY A 343 21.54 16.61 -1.36
C GLY A 343 20.22 17.05 -0.75
N ASP A 344 19.54 16.12 -0.10
CA ASP A 344 18.28 16.39 0.60
C ASP A 344 18.55 17.11 1.93
N VAL A 345 18.25 18.41 1.98
CA VAL A 345 18.50 19.28 3.13
C VAL A 345 17.21 19.71 3.80
N ALA A 346 17.27 19.89 5.12
CA ALA A 346 16.13 20.36 5.90
C ALA A 346 15.87 21.86 5.66
N ASN A 347 14.60 22.22 5.57
CA ASN A 347 14.12 23.61 5.63
C ASN A 347 14.18 24.15 7.08
N GLU A 348 13.76 25.40 7.29
CA GLU A 348 13.78 26.05 8.61
C GLU A 348 12.98 25.31 9.69
N GLN A 349 12.01 24.48 9.30
CA GLN A 349 11.16 23.68 10.18
C GLN A 349 11.71 22.26 10.41
N GLY A 350 12.85 21.91 9.80
CA GLY A 350 13.48 20.59 9.94
C GLY A 350 13.02 19.54 8.92
N PHE A 351 12.21 19.92 7.92
CA PHE A 351 11.64 19.00 6.93
C PHE A 351 12.32 19.13 5.55
N SER A 352 12.28 18.07 4.76
CA SER A 352 12.64 18.11 3.34
C SER A 352 11.70 19.07 2.61
N MET A 353 12.20 19.72 1.55
CA MET A 353 11.35 20.54 0.66
C MET A 353 10.33 19.70 -0.11
N PHE A 354 10.53 18.39 -0.21
CA PHE A 354 9.68 17.48 -0.97
C PHE A 354 8.85 16.62 0.00
N PRO A 355 7.50 16.71 -0.03
CA PRO A 355 6.63 15.93 0.85
C PRO A 355 6.86 14.42 0.69
N GLY A 356 6.74 13.68 1.78
CA GLY A 356 6.92 12.23 1.79
C GLY A 356 5.66 11.53 1.32
N ASN A 357 5.79 10.60 0.37
CA ASN A 357 4.69 9.81 -0.13
C ASN A 357 4.28 8.71 0.87
N CYS A 358 3.02 8.72 1.31
CA CYS A 358 2.48 7.71 2.21
C CYS A 358 1.96 6.46 1.49
N ASN A 359 1.94 6.49 0.15
CA ASN A 359 1.37 5.47 -0.73
C ASN A 359 -0.12 5.20 -0.44
N THR A 360 -0.82 6.25 -0.01
CA THR A 360 -2.28 6.33 0.03
C THR A 360 -2.71 7.27 -1.09
N LEU A 361 -3.50 6.76 -2.03
CA LEU A 361 -3.75 7.43 -3.32
C LEU A 361 -5.25 7.56 -3.56
N VAL A 362 -5.69 8.68 -4.14
CA VAL A 362 -7.05 8.84 -4.67
C VAL A 362 -6.96 8.96 -6.18
N ILE A 363 -7.63 8.07 -6.90
CA ILE A 363 -7.57 8.00 -8.36
C ILE A 363 -8.98 8.16 -8.94
N ARG A 364 -9.14 9.09 -9.89
CA ARG A 364 -10.41 9.28 -10.61
C ARG A 364 -10.59 8.20 -11.68
N MET A 365 -11.71 7.50 -11.63
CA MET A 365 -12.02 6.36 -12.50
C MET A 365 -12.07 6.73 -13.99
N ALA A 366 -12.52 7.94 -14.33
CA ALA A 366 -12.61 8.41 -15.71
C ALA A 366 -11.26 8.36 -16.45
N ALA A 367 -10.21 8.92 -15.87
CA ALA A 367 -8.86 8.85 -16.42
C ALA A 367 -8.27 7.44 -16.25
N TYR A 368 -8.47 6.84 -15.07
CA TYR A 368 -7.87 5.56 -14.71
C TYR A 368 -8.27 4.42 -15.66
N VAL A 369 -9.56 4.23 -15.93
CA VAL A 369 -10.03 3.14 -16.81
C VAL A 369 -9.49 3.30 -18.23
N ARG A 370 -9.46 4.53 -18.77
CA ARG A 370 -8.87 4.81 -20.08
C ARG A 370 -7.40 4.38 -20.11
N ILE A 371 -6.61 4.83 -19.13
CA ILE A 371 -5.18 4.53 -19.05
C ILE A 371 -4.94 3.02 -18.91
N LEU A 372 -5.72 2.34 -18.08
CA LEU A 372 -5.65 0.89 -17.95
C LEU A 372 -5.94 0.18 -19.28
N GLN A 373 -6.91 0.65 -20.07
CA GLN A 373 -7.19 0.06 -21.39
C GLN A 373 -6.06 0.29 -22.38
N GLU A 374 -5.49 1.49 -22.41
CA GLU A 374 -4.37 1.86 -23.29
C GLU A 374 -3.09 1.11 -22.94
N SER A 375 -2.83 0.89 -21.65
CA SER A 375 -1.62 0.25 -21.15
C SER A 375 -1.76 -1.25 -20.87
N HIS A 376 -2.97 -1.80 -21.03
CA HIS A 376 -3.33 -3.14 -20.56
C HIS A 376 -3.02 -3.37 -19.07
N GLY A 377 -3.14 -2.30 -18.28
CA GLY A 377 -2.80 -2.25 -16.86
C GLY A 377 -1.31 -2.39 -16.54
N ILE A 378 -0.44 -2.45 -17.55
CA ILE A 378 1.01 -2.32 -17.37
C ILE A 378 1.28 -0.87 -16.99
N ILE A 379 1.98 -0.66 -15.89
CA ILE A 379 2.54 0.64 -15.52
C ILE A 379 4.07 0.57 -15.59
N ALA A 380 4.78 1.66 -15.29
CA ALA A 380 6.22 1.68 -15.38
C ALA A 380 6.87 0.55 -14.56
N GLU A 381 7.80 -0.16 -15.20
CA GLU A 381 8.61 -1.21 -14.59
C GLU A 381 10.06 -0.75 -14.45
N PHE A 382 10.77 -1.32 -13.49
CA PHE A 382 12.20 -1.10 -13.27
C PHE A 382 12.88 -2.39 -12.83
N VAL A 383 14.22 -2.37 -12.76
CA VAL A 383 15.01 -3.49 -12.24
C VAL A 383 16.11 -2.97 -11.31
N ASN A 384 16.37 -3.68 -10.21
CA ASN A 384 17.39 -3.31 -9.22
C ASN A 384 18.36 -4.48 -8.95
N PRO A 385 19.18 -4.87 -9.94
CA PRO A 385 20.11 -5.99 -9.79
C PRO A 385 21.14 -5.69 -8.70
N LYS A 386 21.41 -6.68 -7.85
CA LYS A 386 22.49 -6.61 -6.85
C LYS A 386 23.71 -7.31 -7.43
N TYR A 387 24.73 -6.55 -7.81
CA TYR A 387 25.95 -7.09 -8.41
C TYR A 387 26.97 -7.57 -7.36
N THR A 388 27.81 -8.54 -7.74
CA THR A 388 28.92 -9.07 -6.92
C THR A 388 29.95 -8.00 -6.61
N ASP A 389 30.20 -7.14 -7.59
CA ASP A 389 31.21 -6.08 -7.58
C ASP A 389 30.82 -4.94 -8.56
N GLU A 390 31.69 -3.94 -8.67
CA GLU A 390 31.48 -2.72 -9.47
C GLU A 390 31.54 -2.96 -10.99
N THR A 391 32.04 -4.11 -11.46
CA THR A 391 32.07 -4.43 -12.91
C THR A 391 30.67 -4.66 -13.48
N LYS A 392 29.69 -4.91 -12.60
CA LYS A 392 28.30 -5.24 -12.93
C LYS A 392 28.18 -6.41 -13.91
N SER A 393 29.10 -7.38 -13.83
CA SER A 393 29.13 -8.55 -14.71
C SER A 393 28.24 -9.69 -14.22
N ALA A 394 28.19 -9.93 -12.90
CA ALA A 394 27.43 -11.01 -12.28
C ALA A 394 26.54 -10.52 -11.13
N PHE A 395 25.38 -11.16 -10.96
CA PHE A 395 24.47 -10.87 -9.86
C PHE A 395 24.85 -11.67 -8.60
N LYS A 396 24.72 -11.07 -7.41
CA LYS A 396 24.78 -11.74 -6.10
C LYS A 396 23.63 -12.74 -5.92
N LYS A 397 22.49 -12.43 -6.51
CA LYS A 397 21.28 -13.26 -6.54
C LYS A 397 20.44 -12.89 -7.76
N PRO A 398 19.65 -13.82 -8.32
CA PRO A 398 18.74 -13.52 -9.41
C PRO A 398 17.85 -12.30 -9.10
N THR A 399 17.64 -11.43 -10.07
CA THR A 399 16.78 -10.24 -9.95
C THR A 399 15.40 -10.50 -10.56
N ARG A 400 14.52 -9.50 -10.64
CA ARG A 400 13.24 -9.54 -11.37
C ARG A 400 12.84 -8.12 -11.77
N LEU A 401 11.95 -7.98 -12.74
CA LEU A 401 11.27 -6.71 -12.95
C LEU A 401 10.42 -6.35 -11.74
N GLU A 402 10.33 -5.07 -11.45
CA GLU A 402 9.53 -4.54 -10.36
C GLU A 402 8.60 -3.44 -10.84
N THR A 403 7.43 -3.33 -10.22
CA THR A 403 6.47 -2.26 -10.51
C THR A 403 5.85 -1.67 -9.25
N MET A 404 5.55 -0.36 -9.29
CA MET A 404 5.11 0.43 -8.15
C MET A 404 3.79 1.15 -8.43
N MET A 405 2.75 0.89 -7.64
CA MET A 405 1.42 1.47 -7.86
C MET A 405 1.38 3.01 -7.94
N GLN A 406 2.28 3.70 -7.23
CA GLN A 406 2.39 5.16 -7.29
C GLN A 406 2.99 5.70 -8.60
N ASP A 407 3.49 4.82 -9.49
CA ASP A 407 4.08 5.20 -10.77
C ASP A 407 3.05 5.37 -11.89
N LEU A 408 1.75 5.14 -11.62
CA LEU A 408 0.68 5.39 -12.59
C LEU A 408 0.77 6.77 -13.28
N PRO A 409 1.08 7.89 -12.58
CA PRO A 409 1.18 9.20 -13.23
C PRO A 409 2.30 9.33 -14.26
N LYS A 410 3.24 8.37 -14.35
CA LYS A 410 4.22 8.34 -15.45
C LYS A 410 3.57 8.11 -16.81
N LEU A 411 2.34 7.57 -16.84
CA LEU A 411 1.52 7.37 -18.03
C LEU A 411 0.58 8.54 -18.34
N PHE A 412 0.53 9.56 -17.48
CA PHE A 412 -0.38 10.69 -17.67
C PHE A 412 0.14 11.63 -18.77
N GLY A 413 -0.79 12.16 -19.57
CA GLY A 413 -0.56 13.23 -20.52
C GLY A 413 -0.86 14.61 -19.92
N GLU A 414 -0.96 15.63 -20.78
CA GLU A 414 -1.19 17.02 -20.36
C GLU A 414 -2.58 17.27 -19.77
N GLN A 415 -3.54 16.38 -20.04
CA GLN A 415 -4.94 16.53 -19.65
C GLN A 415 -5.21 16.03 -18.22
N GLU A 416 -4.42 15.09 -17.72
CA GLU A 416 -4.59 14.56 -16.36
C GLU A 416 -3.91 15.44 -15.33
N LYS A 417 -4.60 15.68 -14.21
CA LYS A 417 -4.09 16.49 -13.10
C LYS A 417 -3.62 15.63 -11.95
N VAL A 418 -2.40 15.88 -11.50
CA VAL A 418 -1.81 15.20 -10.34
C VAL A 418 -1.66 16.19 -9.19
N GLY A 419 -2.17 15.84 -8.02
CA GLY A 419 -2.10 16.65 -6.82
C GLY A 419 -1.41 15.96 -5.65
N VAL A 420 -1.05 16.76 -4.64
CA VAL A 420 -0.51 16.29 -3.37
C VAL A 420 -1.29 16.91 -2.22
N THR A 421 -1.74 16.09 -1.26
CA THR A 421 -2.41 16.58 -0.05
C THR A 421 -1.59 16.21 1.18
N ILE A 422 -1.15 17.22 1.93
CA ILE A 422 -0.24 17.03 3.07
C ILE A 422 -1.03 17.01 4.36
N PHE A 423 -0.72 16.05 5.24
CA PHE A 423 -1.29 15.96 6.58
C PHE A 423 -0.22 15.87 7.66
N GLU A 424 -0.64 16.08 8.91
CA GLU A 424 0.17 15.78 10.08
C GLU A 424 0.43 14.27 10.14
N ARG A 425 1.63 13.88 10.57
CA ARG A 425 2.10 12.50 10.47
C ARG A 425 1.28 11.54 11.31
N SER A 426 1.12 11.76 12.62
CA SER A 426 0.45 10.77 13.48
C SER A 426 -1.06 10.68 13.16
N TRP A 427 -1.64 11.73 12.58
CA TRP A 427 -3.00 11.73 12.06
C TRP A 427 -3.20 10.92 10.77
N SER A 428 -2.15 10.67 9.99
CA SER A 428 -2.27 10.19 8.60
C SER A 428 -1.40 8.99 8.23
N PHE A 429 -0.21 8.88 8.80
CA PHE A 429 0.81 7.91 8.43
C PHE A 429 1.52 7.35 9.66
N SER A 430 0.96 6.27 10.19
CA SER A 430 1.53 5.50 11.28
C SER A 430 1.59 4.01 10.93
N PRO A 431 2.54 3.60 10.06
CA PRO A 431 2.63 2.23 9.59
C PRO A 431 3.29 1.31 10.62
N ASN A 432 2.77 0.08 10.77
CA ASN A 432 3.47 -0.99 11.48
C ASN A 432 4.30 -1.85 10.51
N LYS A 433 5.58 -1.53 10.35
CA LYS A 433 6.45 -2.14 9.32
C LYS A 433 7.82 -2.66 9.82
N ASN A 434 8.25 -2.29 11.02
CA ASN A 434 9.52 -2.75 11.60
C ASN A 434 9.29 -3.61 12.84
N ASN A 435 10.11 -4.66 13.01
CA ASN A 435 10.23 -5.33 14.31
C ASN A 435 10.80 -4.39 15.37
N ILE A 436 10.69 -4.79 16.63
CA ILE A 436 11.07 -3.94 17.77
C ILE A 436 12.56 -3.54 17.78
N ALA A 437 13.46 -4.42 17.36
CA ALA A 437 14.89 -4.16 17.36
C ALA A 437 15.28 -3.10 16.30
N ASP A 438 14.78 -3.27 15.08
CA ASP A 438 14.99 -2.30 13.99
C ASP A 438 14.33 -0.96 14.30
N ALA A 439 13.15 -0.98 14.93
CA ALA A 439 12.44 0.22 15.36
C ALA A 439 13.22 1.01 16.41
N ALA A 440 13.74 0.33 17.45
CA ALA A 440 14.58 0.96 18.47
C ALA A 440 15.86 1.56 17.87
N ALA A 441 16.49 0.87 16.91
CA ALA A 441 17.66 1.40 16.21
C ALA A 441 17.35 2.65 15.38
N LYS A 442 16.18 2.70 14.72
CA LYS A 442 15.71 3.90 14.01
C LYS A 442 15.47 5.07 14.95
N VAL A 443 14.80 4.83 16.08
CA VAL A 443 14.55 5.86 17.10
C VAL A 443 15.86 6.43 17.65
N ALA A 444 16.83 5.57 17.95
CA ALA A 444 18.17 5.98 18.39
C ALA A 444 18.91 6.84 17.34
N ALA A 445 18.59 6.68 16.06
CA ALA A 445 19.10 7.48 14.96
C ALA A 445 18.23 8.72 14.64
N GLY A 446 17.24 9.06 15.48
CA GLY A 446 16.35 10.21 15.28
C GLY A 446 15.33 10.01 14.15
N ARG A 447 14.99 8.76 13.82
CA ARG A 447 14.05 8.41 12.74
C ARG A 447 12.75 7.81 13.29
N PRO A 448 11.63 7.93 12.55
CA PRO A 448 10.38 7.28 12.92
C PRO A 448 10.53 5.78 13.15
N ALA A 449 9.89 5.27 14.21
CA ALA A 449 9.98 3.86 14.60
C ALA A 449 9.22 2.95 13.64
N ASP A 450 8.05 3.40 13.15
CA ASP A 450 7.11 2.68 12.29
C ASP A 450 6.91 1.22 12.74
N ALA A 451 6.53 1.04 14.00
CA ALA A 451 6.38 -0.24 14.67
C ALA A 451 5.04 -0.34 15.40
N GLY A 452 4.67 -1.55 15.85
CA GLY A 452 3.40 -1.80 16.53
C GLY A 452 3.11 -0.82 17.69
N ALA A 453 4.10 -0.57 18.55
CA ALA A 453 3.94 0.35 19.68
C ALA A 453 3.63 1.80 19.25
N THR A 454 4.35 2.36 18.27
CA THR A 454 4.05 3.72 17.78
C THR A 454 2.73 3.77 17.02
N ALA A 455 2.42 2.73 16.22
CA ALA A 455 1.17 2.64 15.49
C ALA A 455 -0.06 2.62 16.42
N GLU A 456 0.02 1.85 17.51
CA GLU A 456 -1.01 1.82 18.54
C GLU A 456 -1.10 3.16 19.31
N SER A 457 0.04 3.74 19.69
CA SER A 457 0.08 5.04 20.39
C SER A 457 -0.58 6.16 19.57
N ASP A 458 -0.30 6.21 18.27
CA ASP A 458 -0.86 7.18 17.33
C ASP A 458 -2.36 6.92 17.08
N PHE A 459 -2.78 5.65 17.09
CA PHE A 459 -4.20 5.29 17.01
C PHE A 459 -4.99 5.87 18.19
N TYR A 460 -4.46 5.79 19.41
CA TYR A 460 -5.05 6.46 20.57
C TYR A 460 -4.98 7.99 20.48
N GLU A 461 -3.89 8.52 19.90
CA GLU A 461 -3.73 9.96 19.68
C GLU A 461 -4.82 10.53 18.77
N ALA A 462 -5.19 9.80 17.71
CA ALA A 462 -6.28 10.20 16.83
C ALA A 462 -7.60 10.37 17.61
N GLY A 463 -7.89 9.46 18.55
CA GLY A 463 -9.04 9.60 19.46
C GLY A 463 -8.95 10.85 20.34
N ARG A 464 -7.79 11.11 20.96
CA ARG A 464 -7.54 12.31 21.78
C ARG A 464 -7.73 13.61 20.98
N LYS A 465 -7.15 13.68 19.78
CA LYS A 465 -7.27 14.83 18.86
C LYS A 465 -8.72 15.11 18.49
N ARG A 466 -9.53 14.08 18.22
CA ARG A 466 -10.98 14.22 17.96
C ARG A 466 -11.74 14.79 19.16
N LEU A 467 -11.44 14.31 20.37
CA LEU A 467 -12.07 14.84 21.59
C LEU A 467 -11.66 16.31 21.84
N GLN A 468 -10.38 16.65 21.66
CA GLN A 468 -9.90 18.03 21.78
C GLN A 468 -10.59 18.96 20.78
N PHE A 469 -10.74 18.54 19.52
CA PHE A 469 -11.45 19.31 18.50
C PHE A 469 -12.91 19.58 18.89
N ALA A 470 -13.56 18.61 19.54
CA ALA A 470 -14.92 18.77 20.06
C ALA A 470 -15.01 19.55 21.39
N GLY A 471 -13.89 20.10 21.87
CA GLY A 471 -13.85 20.97 23.07
C GLY A 471 -13.68 20.23 24.40
N CYS A 472 -13.29 18.95 24.38
CA CYS A 472 -12.95 18.21 25.59
C CYS A 472 -11.54 18.57 26.07
N ALA A 473 -11.36 18.76 27.38
CA ALA A 473 -10.04 18.96 27.97
C ALA A 473 -9.31 17.60 28.11
N ILE A 474 -8.19 17.43 27.43
CA ILE A 474 -7.39 16.19 27.48
C ILE A 474 -6.07 16.45 28.18
N GLU A 475 -5.85 15.79 29.31
CA GLU A 475 -4.54 15.65 29.93
C GLU A 475 -3.80 14.50 29.23
N THR A 476 -2.62 14.73 28.67
CA THR A 476 -1.84 13.67 28.01
C THR A 476 -0.78 13.14 28.97
N ALA A 477 -0.73 11.83 29.17
CA ALA A 477 0.28 11.21 30.00
C ALA A 477 1.69 11.35 29.39
N PRO A 478 2.75 11.22 30.20
CA PRO A 478 4.11 11.21 29.70
C PRO A 478 4.35 10.13 28.64
N GLU A 479 5.25 10.44 27.70
CA GLU A 479 5.80 9.46 26.78
C GLU A 479 6.85 8.58 27.49
N GLU A 480 6.72 7.27 27.35
CA GLU A 480 7.71 6.30 27.81
C GLU A 480 8.47 5.65 26.64
N ARG A 481 9.47 4.83 26.97
CA ARG A 481 10.14 3.93 26.03
C ARG A 481 9.76 2.49 26.35
N ILE A 482 8.99 1.85 25.47
CA ILE A 482 8.71 0.43 25.53
C ILE A 482 9.72 -0.26 24.60
N LEU A 483 10.68 -0.98 25.18
CA LEU A 483 11.75 -1.66 24.45
C LEU A 483 12.51 -0.74 23.48
N GLY A 484 12.75 0.52 23.89
CA GLY A 484 13.45 1.53 23.10
C GLY A 484 12.58 2.30 22.10
N VAL A 485 11.28 2.00 22.02
CA VAL A 485 10.32 2.65 21.12
C VAL A 485 9.39 3.60 21.90
N PRO A 486 9.12 4.83 21.40
CA PRO A 486 8.20 5.77 22.04
C PRO A 486 6.77 5.24 22.16
N PHE A 487 6.13 5.51 23.30
CA PHE A 487 4.72 5.19 23.52
C PHE A 487 4.11 6.17 24.54
N VAL A 488 2.97 6.78 24.21
CA VAL A 488 2.21 7.63 25.14
C VAL A 488 1.20 6.78 25.89
N LEU A 489 1.36 6.68 27.23
CA LEU A 489 0.60 5.73 28.05
C LEU A 489 -0.92 5.97 28.09
N GLY A 490 -1.35 7.22 27.90
CA GLY A 490 -2.76 7.57 27.87
C GLY A 490 -3.05 9.07 27.72
N PRO A 491 -4.34 9.46 27.73
CA PRO A 491 -5.48 8.56 27.80
C PRO A 491 -5.58 7.68 26.57
N LYS A 492 -6.00 6.43 26.76
CA LYS A 492 -6.24 5.52 25.63
C LYS A 492 -7.66 5.77 25.13
N VAL A 493 -7.78 6.43 23.98
CA VAL A 493 -9.07 6.85 23.43
C VAL A 493 -9.30 6.13 22.11
N ILE A 494 -10.34 5.31 22.06
CA ILE A 494 -10.81 4.65 20.84
C ILE A 494 -12.20 5.19 20.50
N LEU A 495 -12.26 5.94 19.39
CA LEU A 495 -13.52 6.37 18.80
C LEU A 495 -13.75 5.53 17.54
N ARG A 496 -14.65 4.55 17.61
CA ARG A 496 -14.91 3.67 16.46
C ARG A 496 -15.54 4.46 15.31
N PRO A 497 -15.33 4.06 14.05
CA PRO A 497 -15.93 4.72 12.89
C PRO A 497 -17.48 4.77 12.93
N SER A 498 -18.11 3.80 13.59
CA SER A 498 -19.54 3.79 13.90
C SER A 498 -19.95 5.04 14.70
N PHE A 499 -19.14 5.46 15.68
CA PHE A 499 -19.35 6.66 16.48
C PHE A 499 -19.06 7.94 15.70
N THR A 500 -17.92 8.06 15.03
CA THR A 500 -17.64 9.25 14.20
C THR A 500 -16.62 8.94 13.11
N MET A 501 -16.83 9.52 11.92
CA MET A 501 -15.81 9.54 10.86
C MET A 501 -15.23 10.92 10.62
N SER A 502 -16.02 11.98 10.84
CA SER A 502 -15.61 13.36 10.59
C SER A 502 -15.38 14.16 11.87
N LEU A 503 -14.53 15.18 11.80
CA LEU A 503 -14.35 16.11 12.90
C LEU A 503 -15.65 16.86 13.22
N ALA A 504 -16.41 17.25 12.18
CA ALA A 504 -17.70 17.91 12.34
C ALA A 504 -18.71 17.04 13.11
N GLU A 505 -18.85 15.76 12.74
CA GLU A 505 -19.73 14.82 13.43
C GLU A 505 -19.31 14.60 14.89
N GLY A 506 -17.99 14.52 15.15
CA GLY A 506 -17.48 14.43 16.52
C GLY A 506 -17.91 15.64 17.37
N LYS A 507 -17.82 16.84 16.80
CA LYS A 507 -18.22 18.10 17.45
C LYS A 507 -19.73 18.19 17.71
N GLU A 508 -20.56 17.55 16.90
CA GLU A 508 -22.00 17.47 17.14
C GLU A 508 -22.36 16.50 18.28
N LYS A 509 -21.57 15.45 18.48
CA LYS A 509 -21.84 14.38 19.45
C LYS A 509 -21.23 14.62 20.83
N ILE A 510 -20.26 15.52 20.94
CA ILE A 510 -19.49 15.75 22.16
C ILE A 510 -19.65 17.21 22.58
N SER A 511 -20.04 17.43 23.83
CA SER A 511 -20.17 18.75 24.43
C SER A 511 -19.33 18.82 25.71
N GLY A 512 -18.12 19.37 25.60
CA GLY A 512 -17.22 19.60 26.74
C GLY A 512 -16.71 18.31 27.40
N GLY A 513 -16.38 18.40 28.69
CA GLY A 513 -15.84 17.28 29.49
C GLY A 513 -14.32 17.32 29.67
N SER A 514 -13.80 16.36 30.43
CA SER A 514 -12.37 16.20 30.67
C SER A 514 -11.94 14.74 30.77
N ILE A 515 -10.76 14.40 30.24
CA ILE A 515 -10.19 13.05 30.29
C ILE A 515 -8.77 13.14 30.87
N SER A 516 -8.54 12.44 31.98
CA SER A 516 -7.23 12.37 32.64
C SER A 516 -6.22 11.55 31.84
N GLY A 517 -4.92 11.79 32.09
CA GLY A 517 -3.80 11.08 31.47
C GLY A 517 -3.85 9.56 31.56
N GLU A 518 -4.43 9.02 32.64
CA GLU A 518 -4.45 7.58 32.92
C GLU A 518 -5.73 6.89 32.43
N ALA A 519 -6.71 7.67 31.96
CA ALA A 519 -8.03 7.16 31.65
C ALA A 519 -8.08 6.34 30.35
N THR A 520 -9.14 5.54 30.21
CA THR A 520 -9.48 4.86 28.95
C THR A 520 -10.92 5.18 28.55
N LEU A 521 -11.12 5.55 27.28
CA LEU A 521 -12.44 5.79 26.70
C LEU A 521 -12.59 4.99 25.42
N ILE A 522 -13.65 4.18 25.32
CA ILE A 522 -14.02 3.46 24.10
C ILE A 522 -15.47 3.77 23.78
N LEU A 523 -15.72 4.32 22.59
CA LEU A 523 -17.06 4.60 22.07
C LEU A 523 -17.30 3.84 20.78
N ASP A 524 -18.36 3.04 20.75
CA ASP A 524 -18.77 2.24 19.60
C ASP A 524 -20.29 2.30 19.42
N GLY A 525 -20.74 2.96 18.37
CA GLY A 525 -22.16 3.06 18.04
C GLY A 525 -22.57 4.44 17.56
N LYS A 526 -23.53 4.47 16.64
CA LYS A 526 -23.93 5.64 15.87
C LYS A 526 -24.49 6.78 16.72
N ASP A 527 -25.43 6.49 17.61
CA ASP A 527 -26.22 7.50 18.32
C ASP A 527 -25.79 7.62 19.80
N ILE A 528 -24.49 7.62 20.04
CA ILE A 528 -23.89 7.96 21.33
C ILE A 528 -23.60 9.47 21.38
N PHE A 529 -23.91 10.10 22.50
CA PHE A 529 -23.66 11.51 22.78
C PHE A 529 -22.97 11.66 24.14
N LEU A 530 -21.91 12.48 24.20
CA LEU A 530 -21.23 12.83 25.45
C LEU A 530 -21.59 14.26 25.85
N ASP A 531 -22.14 14.42 27.05
CA ASP A 531 -22.48 15.72 27.65
C ASP A 531 -21.69 15.90 28.95
N ASN A 532 -20.63 16.70 28.88
CA ASN A 532 -19.74 17.03 30.00
C ASN A 532 -19.30 15.77 30.78
N VAL A 533 -18.76 14.79 30.06
CA VAL A 533 -18.22 13.56 30.65
C VAL A 533 -16.83 13.83 31.23
N GLU A 534 -16.62 13.44 32.48
CA GLU A 534 -15.34 13.58 33.18
C GLU A 534 -14.80 12.20 33.57
N LEU A 535 -13.64 11.82 33.05
CA LEU A 535 -12.91 10.62 33.46
C LEU A 535 -11.72 11.03 34.33
N SER A 536 -11.79 10.73 35.63
CA SER A 536 -10.74 11.08 36.60
C SER A 536 -9.78 9.92 36.88
N GLY A 537 -8.49 10.21 37.02
CA GLY A 537 -7.47 9.21 37.32
C GLY A 537 -7.49 8.05 36.30
N PRO A 538 -7.35 6.79 36.73
CA PRO A 538 -7.24 5.65 35.82
C PRO A 538 -8.56 5.23 35.16
N SER A 539 -9.66 5.94 35.41
CA SER A 539 -11.01 5.48 35.07
C SER A 539 -11.18 5.01 33.64
N ALA A 540 -11.87 3.88 33.48
CA ALA A 540 -12.26 3.35 32.18
C ALA A 540 -13.77 3.55 31.96
N LEU A 541 -14.14 3.99 30.75
CA LEU A 541 -15.51 4.06 30.28
C LEU A 541 -15.60 3.43 28.88
N VAL A 542 -16.42 2.38 28.77
CA VAL A 542 -16.70 1.69 27.51
C VAL A 542 -18.19 1.79 27.24
N VAL A 543 -18.56 2.39 26.10
CA VAL A 543 -19.96 2.58 25.71
C VAL A 543 -20.16 1.96 24.34
N LYS A 544 -20.98 0.90 24.29
CA LYS A 544 -21.38 0.22 23.05
C LYS A 544 -22.88 0.35 22.86
N ALA A 545 -23.30 0.95 21.75
CA ALA A 545 -24.70 1.11 21.41
C ALA A 545 -25.04 0.24 20.19
N CYS A 546 -26.11 -0.56 20.31
CA CYS A 546 -26.66 -1.29 19.18
C CYS A 546 -27.45 -0.36 18.23
N ASP A 547 -27.74 -0.85 17.03
CA ASP A 547 -28.51 -0.09 16.05
C ASP A 547 -29.87 0.34 16.60
N GLY A 548 -30.20 1.62 16.41
CA GLY A 548 -31.44 2.24 16.89
C GLY A 548 -31.42 2.67 18.36
N ALA A 549 -30.39 2.33 19.14
CA ALA A 549 -30.24 2.83 20.50
C ALA A 549 -29.65 4.23 20.52
N LYS A 550 -30.33 5.17 21.20
CA LYS A 550 -29.81 6.51 21.48
C LYS A 550 -29.29 6.58 22.91
N VAL A 551 -28.00 6.86 23.08
CA VAL A 551 -27.33 6.85 24.38
C VAL A 551 -26.75 8.23 24.66
N THR A 552 -27.11 8.84 25.78
CA THR A 552 -26.49 10.07 26.28
C THR A 552 -25.74 9.77 27.57
N VAL A 553 -24.45 10.02 27.58
CA VAL A 553 -23.58 9.81 28.74
C VAL A 553 -23.22 11.17 29.33
N LYS A 554 -23.39 11.32 30.64
CA LYS A 554 -23.11 12.57 31.36
C LYS A 554 -22.60 12.31 32.76
N GLY A 555 -21.77 13.23 33.26
CA GLY A 555 -21.26 13.22 34.62
C GLY A 555 -19.84 12.69 34.76
N ARG A 556 -19.43 12.49 36.01
CA ARG A 556 -18.07 12.11 36.39
C ARG A 556 -17.99 10.62 36.73
N PHE A 557 -16.94 9.98 36.21
CA PHE A 557 -16.66 8.57 36.42
C PHE A 557 -15.32 8.40 37.14
N GLU A 558 -15.34 7.56 38.18
CA GLU A 558 -14.18 7.20 39.00
C GLU A 558 -14.20 5.68 39.22
N ASN A 559 -13.22 4.97 38.67
CA ASN A 559 -13.05 3.53 38.86
C ASN A 559 -11.58 3.11 38.67
N ALA A 560 -11.27 1.83 38.91
CA ALA A 560 -9.91 1.31 38.88
C ALA A 560 -9.27 1.26 37.48
N GLY A 561 -10.04 1.40 36.40
CA GLY A 561 -9.48 1.51 35.06
C GLY A 561 -8.92 0.23 34.45
N PHE A 562 -8.04 0.44 33.47
CA PHE A 562 -7.19 -0.60 32.90
C PHE A 562 -5.72 -0.37 33.31
N GLU A 563 -5.02 -1.46 33.57
CA GLU A 563 -3.59 -1.47 33.89
C GLU A 563 -2.78 -1.98 32.71
N LEU A 564 -1.67 -1.30 32.39
CA LEU A 564 -0.68 -1.81 31.45
C LEU A 564 0.34 -2.66 32.21
N VAL A 565 0.36 -3.98 31.97
CA VAL A 565 1.32 -4.89 32.58
C VAL A 565 2.51 -5.09 31.64
N LYS A 566 3.72 -4.70 32.07
CA LYS A 566 4.96 -5.01 31.36
C LYS A 566 5.26 -6.50 31.53
N LEU A 567 5.29 -7.24 30.41
CA LEU A 567 5.58 -8.68 30.38
C LEU A 567 7.05 -9.00 30.62
#